data_AF-A0A5K7ZQ67-F1
#
_entry.id   AF-A0A5K7ZQ67-F1
#
_cell.length_a   1.000
_cell.length_b   1.000
_cell.length_c   1.000
_cell.angle_alpha   90.00
_cell.angle_beta   90.00
_cell.angle_gamma   90.00
#
_symmetry.space_group_name_H-M   'P 1'
#
loop_
_entity.id
_entity.type
_entity.pdbx_description
1 polymer ?
#
loop_
_entity_poly.entity_id
_entity_poly.type
_entity_poly.pdbx_seq_one_letter_code
_entity_poly.pdbx_strand_id
1 'polypeptide(L)'
;MWAGTVTPEKYRPDAGSKTASFQDRIARPDGPIMLVRDREVRVDGARIVYRGSHAGRLHLDLYILALDPHYGYPHRIEEKSARQGFVIGSHHFQLIAAGDDSICLRRM
;
A
#
# COMPACT_ATOMS: atom_id res chain seq x y z
N MET A 1 -22.24 -1.02 -35.66
CA MET A 1 -21.52 -0.02 -34.84
C MET A 1 -22.03 -0.17 -33.41
N TRP A 2 -21.22 -0.68 -32.49
CA TRP A 2 -21.59 -0.82 -31.08
C TRP A 2 -20.97 0.35 -30.31
N ALA A 3 -21.79 1.29 -29.85
CA ALA A 3 -21.40 2.30 -28.88
C ALA A 3 -21.99 1.89 -27.52
N GLY A 4 -21.18 1.20 -26.72
CA GLY A 4 -21.50 0.94 -25.31
C GLY A 4 -21.05 2.13 -24.48
N THR A 5 -21.99 2.96 -24.06
CA THR A 5 -21.73 4.07 -23.13
C THR A 5 -21.45 3.48 -21.75
N VAL A 6 -20.18 3.45 -21.35
CA VAL A 6 -19.81 3.18 -19.96
C VAL A 6 -20.02 4.46 -19.16
N THR A 7 -21.11 4.52 -18.40
CA THR A 7 -21.35 5.56 -17.39
C THR A 7 -20.28 5.42 -16.29
N PRO A 8 -19.49 6.46 -15.99
CA PRO A 8 -18.42 6.40 -14.98
C PRO A 8 -18.95 6.49 -13.53
N GLU A 9 -20.27 6.37 -13.35
CA GLU A 9 -20.95 6.71 -12.10
C GLU A 9 -21.12 5.49 -11.20
N LYS A 10 -20.01 4.90 -10.74
CA LYS A 10 -20.03 3.93 -9.62
C LYS A 10 -18.65 3.60 -9.03
N TYR A 11 -17.78 4.60 -8.87
CA TYR A 11 -16.66 4.48 -7.94
C TYR A 11 -16.60 5.70 -7.03
N ARG A 12 -17.58 5.77 -6.13
CA ARG A 12 -17.52 6.66 -4.97
C ARG A 12 -17.33 5.76 -3.75
N PRO A 13 -16.12 5.63 -3.19
CA PRO A 13 -16.00 5.11 -1.85
C PRO A 13 -16.76 6.07 -0.94
N ASP A 14 -17.62 5.49 -0.11
CA ASP A 14 -18.51 6.15 0.81
C ASP A 14 -17.82 7.30 1.55
N ALA A 15 -18.40 8.49 1.47
CA ALA A 15 -18.01 9.66 2.24
C ALA A 15 -18.47 9.42 3.69
N GLY A 16 -17.68 8.64 4.42
CA GLY A 16 -18.12 8.15 5.72
C GLY A 16 -17.07 7.31 6.44
N SER A 17 -15.85 7.81 6.57
CA SER A 17 -14.96 7.31 7.63
C SER A 17 -14.18 8.46 8.21
N LYS A 18 -14.65 8.84 9.40
CA LYS A 18 -14.06 9.71 10.40
C LYS A 18 -12.59 9.99 10.16
N THR A 19 -12.29 11.28 10.07
CA THR A 19 -11.00 11.92 10.36
C THR A 19 -10.53 11.51 11.76
N ALA A 20 -10.16 10.25 11.93
CA ALA A 20 -9.49 9.78 13.11
C ALA A 20 -8.02 10.09 12.87
N SER A 21 -7.51 11.04 13.63
CA SER A 21 -6.10 11.39 13.74
C SER A 21 -5.28 10.16 14.16
N PHE A 22 -4.99 9.29 13.20
CA PHE A 22 -4.05 8.19 13.35
C PHE A 22 -2.70 8.70 12.89
N GLN A 23 -1.92 9.14 13.87
CA GLN A 23 -0.55 9.65 13.76
C GLN A 23 0.15 9.17 12.48
N ASP A 24 0.46 10.11 11.59
CA ASP A 24 1.33 9.91 10.43
C ASP A 24 2.63 9.24 10.89
N ARG A 25 2.71 7.92 10.74
CA ARG A 25 3.98 7.21 10.91
C ARG A 25 4.78 7.45 9.65
N ILE A 26 5.55 8.53 9.68
CA ILE A 26 6.60 8.78 8.69
C ILE A 26 7.65 7.70 8.93
N ALA A 27 7.90 6.87 7.91
CA ALA A 27 8.99 5.91 7.96
C ALA A 27 10.31 6.67 8.18
N ARG A 28 11.14 6.20 9.11
CA ARG A 28 12.49 6.73 9.26
C ARG A 28 13.29 6.40 7.99
N PRO A 29 14.12 7.32 7.48
CA PRO A 29 14.86 7.11 6.24
C PRO A 29 15.79 5.89 6.28
N ASP A 30 16.41 5.61 7.44
CA ASP A 30 17.46 4.59 7.59
C ASP A 30 17.05 3.37 8.43
N GLY A 31 15.74 3.12 8.59
CA GLY A 31 15.23 2.08 9.47
C GLY A 31 14.30 1.08 8.78
N PRO A 32 14.09 -0.11 9.38
CA PRO A 32 13.04 -1.01 8.94
C PRO A 32 11.66 -0.34 9.08
N ILE A 33 10.82 -0.57 8.10
CA ILE A 33 9.47 -0.02 8.00
C ILE A 33 8.48 -1.11 8.38
N MET A 34 7.79 -0.91 9.50
CA MET A 34 6.72 -1.79 9.92
C MET A 34 5.38 -1.33 9.34
N LEU A 35 4.78 -2.16 8.49
CA LEU A 35 3.43 -1.95 7.96
C LEU A 35 2.48 -2.82 8.77
N VAL A 36 1.62 -2.18 9.56
CA VAL A 36 0.50 -2.85 10.26
C VAL A 36 -0.70 -2.85 9.34
N ARG A 37 -1.49 -3.92 9.38
CA ARG A 37 -2.68 -4.10 8.55
C ARG A 37 -3.63 -2.91 8.68
N ASP A 38 -4.09 -2.42 7.52
CA ASP A 38 -4.97 -1.28 7.35
C ASP A 38 -4.47 0.02 8.01
N ARG A 39 -3.18 0.08 8.32
CA ARG A 39 -2.51 1.30 8.78
C ARG A 39 -1.69 1.91 7.66
N GLU A 40 -1.75 3.23 7.62
CA GLU A 40 -1.04 4.05 6.68
C GLU A 40 0.39 4.29 7.15
N VAL A 41 1.36 4.13 6.25
CA VAL A 41 2.74 4.55 6.47
C VAL A 41 3.16 5.43 5.31
N ARG A 42 3.71 6.61 5.63
CA ARG A 42 4.22 7.55 4.62
C ARG A 42 5.70 7.29 4.35
N VAL A 43 6.01 7.24 3.06
CA VAL A 43 7.34 6.93 2.53
C VAL A 43 7.57 7.82 1.31
N ASP A 44 8.44 8.84 1.46
CA ASP A 44 8.85 9.80 0.42
C ASP A 44 7.73 10.28 -0.53
N GLY A 45 6.66 10.82 0.04
CA GLY A 45 5.55 11.38 -0.73
C GLY A 45 4.55 10.35 -1.26
N ALA A 46 4.76 9.06 -0.98
CA ALA A 46 3.76 8.02 -1.12
C ALA A 46 3.19 7.60 0.24
N ARG A 47 1.97 7.08 0.23
CA ARG A 47 1.39 6.36 1.36
C ARG A 47 1.23 4.90 0.98
N ILE A 48 1.72 4.00 1.83
CA ILE A 48 1.63 2.55 1.65
C ILE A 48 0.72 2.00 2.74
N VAL A 49 -0.21 1.12 2.37
CA VAL A 49 -1.11 0.42 3.29
C VAL A 49 -0.98 -1.08 3.06
N TYR A 50 -0.71 -1.85 4.11
CA TYR A 50 -0.75 -3.30 4.06
C TYR A 50 -2.18 -3.81 4.28
N ARG A 51 -2.69 -4.64 3.36
CA ARG A 51 -4.05 -5.19 3.41
C ARG A 51 -4.14 -6.62 3.93
N GLY A 52 -2.99 -7.20 4.27
CA GLY A 52 -2.87 -8.60 4.67
C GLY A 52 -2.20 -9.46 3.61
N SER A 53 -2.08 -10.74 3.91
CA SER A 53 -1.57 -11.76 3.01
C SER A 53 -2.67 -12.72 2.61
N HIS A 54 -2.77 -13.04 1.32
CA HIS A 54 -3.71 -14.02 0.80
C HIS A 54 -3.05 -14.87 -0.29
N ALA A 55 -3.26 -16.18 -0.25
CA ALA A 55 -2.68 -17.13 -1.22
C ALA A 55 -1.16 -16.97 -1.42
N GLY A 56 -0.40 -16.75 -0.33
CA GLY A 56 1.06 -16.56 -0.37
C GLY A 56 1.52 -15.24 -0.98
N ARG A 57 0.62 -14.26 -1.13
CA ARG A 57 0.91 -12.93 -1.66
C ARG A 57 0.64 -11.86 -0.61
N LEU A 58 1.54 -10.90 -0.52
CA LEU A 58 1.33 -9.65 0.20
C LEU A 58 0.43 -8.75 -0.64
N HIS A 59 -0.60 -8.20 -0.01
CA HIS A 59 -1.47 -7.20 -0.63
C HIS A 59 -1.13 -5.84 -0.05
N LEU A 60 -0.71 -4.92 -0.92
CA LEU A 60 -0.37 -3.54 -0.57
C LEU A 60 -1.18 -2.58 -1.43
N ASP A 61 -1.65 -1.47 -0.85
CA ASP A 61 -2.14 -0.35 -1.62
C ASP A 61 -1.11 0.77 -1.58
N LEU A 62 -0.73 1.27 -2.74
CA LEU A 62 0.13 2.44 -2.91
C LEU A 62 -0.75 3.65 -3.26
N TYR A 63 -0.65 4.72 -2.49
CA TYR A 63 -1.27 6.00 -2.78
C TYR A 63 -0.17 6.98 -3.20
N ILE A 64 -0.18 7.38 -4.47
CA ILE A 64 0.77 8.35 -5.01
C ILE A 64 0.18 9.74 -4.75
N LEU A 65 0.57 10.36 -3.63
CA LEU A 65 -0.12 11.55 -3.11
C LEU A 65 -0.08 12.76 -4.06
N ALA A 66 0.95 12.84 -4.91
CA ALA A 66 1.08 13.90 -5.92
C ALA A 66 0.21 13.67 -7.16
N LEU A 67 -0.23 12.43 -7.42
CA LEU A 67 -1.05 12.07 -8.58
C LEU A 67 -2.53 11.99 -8.21
N ASP A 68 -2.85 11.13 -7.25
CA ASP A 68 -4.20 10.99 -6.69
C ASP A 68 -4.07 10.48 -5.24
N PRO A 69 -4.34 11.33 -4.23
CA PRO A 69 -4.20 10.95 -2.83
C PRO A 69 -5.31 9.98 -2.35
N HIS A 70 -6.38 9.79 -3.10
CA HIS A 70 -7.53 8.97 -2.72
C HIS A 70 -7.54 7.59 -3.39
N TYR A 71 -6.78 7.41 -4.47
CA TYR A 71 -6.71 6.14 -5.18
C TYR A 71 -5.56 5.26 -4.66
N GLY A 72 -5.93 4.06 -4.17
CA GLY A 72 -4.97 3.04 -3.76
C GLY A 72 -4.66 2.11 -4.93
N TYR A 73 -3.49 2.26 -5.55
CA TYR A 73 -3.00 1.37 -6.58
C TYR A 73 -2.64 0.01 -5.95
N PRO A 74 -3.36 -1.08 -6.27
CA PRO A 74 -3.17 -2.35 -5.60
C PRO A 74 -1.94 -3.08 -6.16
N HIS A 75 -1.08 -3.54 -5.26
CA HIS A 75 0.07 -4.38 -5.54
C HIS A 75 -0.10 -5.74 -4.87
N ARG A 76 0.12 -6.80 -5.64
CA ARG A 76 0.14 -8.18 -5.18
C ARG A 76 1.53 -8.75 -5.40
N ILE A 77 2.27 -8.96 -4.33
CA ILE A 77 3.66 -9.39 -4.40
C ILE A 77 3.76 -10.77 -3.75
N GLU A 78 4.31 -11.74 -4.46
CA GLU A 78 4.54 -13.08 -3.88
C GLU A 78 5.53 -12.97 -2.72
N GLU A 79 5.21 -13.57 -1.57
CA GLU A 79 6.02 -13.40 -0.36
C GLU A 79 7.46 -13.88 -0.58
N LYS A 80 7.64 -14.98 -1.32
CA LYS A 80 8.96 -15.51 -1.69
C LYS A 80 9.78 -14.48 -2.48
N SER A 81 9.17 -13.83 -3.46
CA SER A 81 9.81 -12.76 -4.24
C SER A 81 10.04 -11.51 -3.39
N ALA A 82 9.11 -11.17 -2.50
CA ALA A 82 9.25 -10.04 -1.58
C ALA A 82 10.49 -10.18 -0.68
N ARG A 83 10.83 -11.41 -0.27
CA ARG A 83 12.04 -11.72 0.51
C ARG A 83 13.33 -11.59 -0.31
N GLN A 84 13.27 -11.68 -1.64
CA GLN A 84 14.41 -11.43 -2.52
C GLN A 84 14.55 -9.95 -2.87
N GLY A 85 13.44 -9.22 -2.85
CA GLY A 85 13.38 -7.79 -3.13
C GLY A 85 12.26 -7.48 -4.12
N PHE A 86 11.65 -6.31 -4.00
CA PHE A 86 10.59 -5.83 -4.88
C PHE A 86 10.59 -4.31 -4.95
N VAL A 87 9.90 -3.76 -5.96
CA VAL A 87 9.74 -2.32 -6.16
C VAL A 87 8.29 -1.93 -5.93
N ILE A 88 8.07 -0.83 -5.20
CA ILE A 88 6.77 -0.17 -5.10
C ILE A 88 7.00 1.35 -5.10
N GLY A 89 6.30 2.06 -6.00
CA GLY A 89 6.64 3.44 -6.31
C GLY A 89 8.08 3.55 -6.84
N SER A 90 8.88 4.42 -6.22
CA SER A 90 10.28 4.70 -6.59
C SER A 90 11.29 3.98 -5.69
N HIS A 91 10.87 3.02 -4.87
CA HIS A 91 11.71 2.41 -3.85
C HIS A 91 11.82 0.91 -3.98
N HIS A 92 13.02 0.42 -3.70
CA HIS A 92 13.31 -0.99 -3.52
C HIS A 92 13.14 -1.37 -2.06
N PHE A 93 12.40 -2.45 -1.83
CA PHE A 93 12.20 -3.02 -0.50
C PHE A 93 12.52 -4.50 -0.50
N GLN A 94 12.85 -5.00 0.67
CA GLN A 94 12.93 -6.41 0.97
C GLN A 94 12.06 -6.73 2.18
N LEU A 95 11.25 -7.78 2.07
CA LEU A 95 10.50 -8.33 3.20
C LEU A 95 11.47 -9.04 4.14
N ILE A 96 11.57 -8.56 5.37
CA ILE A 96 12.43 -9.16 6.40
C ILE A 96 11.63 -9.95 7.44
N ALA A 97 10.36 -9.59 7.67
CA ALA A 97 9.45 -10.36 8.54
C ALA A 97 8.00 -10.24 8.05
N ALA A 98 7.22 -11.29 8.24
CA ALA A 98 5.79 -11.32 7.95
C ALA A 98 5.04 -12.04 9.07
N GLY A 99 3.90 -11.49 9.44
CA GLY A 99 2.86 -12.13 10.23
C GLY A 99 1.48 -11.74 9.70
N ASP A 100 0.44 -12.28 10.31
CA ASP A 100 -0.94 -12.14 9.80
C ASP A 100 -1.39 -10.68 9.72
N ASP A 101 -1.05 -9.87 10.73
CA ASP A 101 -1.48 -8.47 10.86
C ASP A 101 -0.38 -7.45 10.60
N SER A 102 0.86 -7.87 10.35
CA SER A 102 1.93 -6.91 10.04
C SER A 102 3.06 -7.52 9.23
N ILE A 103 3.73 -6.66 8.47
CA ILE A 103 4.98 -6.99 7.80
C ILE A 103 6.04 -5.97 8.13
N CYS A 104 7.29 -6.39 8.04
CA CYS A 104 8.45 -5.54 8.23
C CYS A 104 9.27 -5.53 6.95
N LEU A 105 9.54 -4.34 6.44
CA LEU A 105 10.28 -4.10 5.21
C LEU A 105 11.62 -3.43 5.54
N ARG A 106 12.66 -3.80 4.81
CA ARG A 106 13.91 -3.03 4.76
C ARG A 106 13.97 -2.29 3.42
N ARG A 107 14.28 -1.00 3.45
CA ARG A 107 14.60 -0.25 2.23
C ARG A 107 16.01 -0.65 1.75
N MET A 108 16.15 -0.83 0.44
CA MET A 108 17.39 -1.25 -0.22
C MET A 108 18.00 -0.10 -1.02
#